data_AF-A0A7M3Y3W8-F1
#
_entry.id   AF-A0A7M3Y3W8-F1
#
_cell.length_a   1.000
_cell.length_b   1.000
_cell.length_c   1.000
_cell.angle_alpha   90.00
_cell.angle_beta   90.00
_cell.angle_gamma   90.00
#
_symmetry.space_group_name_H-M   'P 1'
#
loop_
_entity.id
_entity.type
_entity.pdbx_description
1 polymer ?
#
loop_
_entity_poly.entity_id
_entity_poly.type
_entity_poly.pdbx_seq_one_letter_code
_entity_poly.pdbx_strand_id
1 'polypeptide(L)'
;MDEPHGRTLGGLPLELFSTPLSVPDHHHGLGEPGAAPYARGIHRTMYTQRRWTMRQYAGFSSAAATNERFRLLLDRGQKGLSVAFDLPTQLGLDADDPLSMGEVGRVGVSISTLDDMRELLQEIPLDRVSTSMTINAPAIVLLAMYIVVAEEQGVSSEAISGTIQNDILKEYIARGTYIFPPEPSMRLISDIFEHCASHVPRWNTISISGYHIREAGSTAAQELSFTLANALQYVDDAIARGLDVDAFAPRLSFFFNCHNDFFEEVAKFRAARVLWHDLMTERYAPSNPKSSMLRFHTQVAGVSLTAQQPLNNIARVTIQALAAVCGGTQSLHTNSYDEALGLPTESSATVALRTQQIIAEESGAADVVDP
;
A
#
# COMPACT_ATOMS: atom_id res chain seq x y z
N MET A 1 -31.22 -11.18 31.28
CA MET A 1 -31.06 -9.88 30.58
C MET A 1 -29.67 -9.95 29.99
N ASP A 2 -29.57 -10.54 28.79
CA ASP A 2 -28.30 -10.70 28.10
C ASP A 2 -28.00 -9.37 27.40
N GLU A 3 -27.29 -8.48 28.10
CA GLU A 3 -26.66 -7.34 27.45
C GLU A 3 -25.69 -7.87 26.39
N PRO A 4 -25.68 -7.30 25.18
CA PRO A 4 -24.73 -7.72 24.17
C PRO A 4 -23.34 -7.42 24.69
N HIS A 5 -22.51 -8.46 24.80
CA HIS A 5 -21.06 -8.31 24.91
C HIS A 5 -20.56 -7.33 23.83
N GLY A 6 -19.47 -6.61 24.11
CA GLY A 6 -18.94 -5.56 23.24
C GLY A 6 -18.78 -6.03 21.78
N ARG A 7 -18.76 -5.09 20.84
CA ARG A 7 -18.48 -5.40 19.43
C ARG A 7 -17.21 -4.69 19.00
N THR A 8 -16.49 -5.28 18.04
CA THR A 8 -15.45 -4.56 17.31
C THR A 8 -16.07 -3.40 16.54
N LEU A 9 -15.23 -2.47 16.08
CA LEU A 9 -15.65 -1.40 15.21
C LEU A 9 -16.27 -1.94 13.90
N GLY A 10 -15.78 -3.06 13.38
CA GLY A 10 -16.36 -3.78 12.24
C GLY A 10 -17.64 -4.58 12.54
N GLY A 11 -18.09 -4.60 13.81
CA GLY A 11 -19.35 -5.20 14.22
C GLY A 11 -19.29 -6.69 14.60
N LEU A 12 -18.08 -7.26 14.74
CA LEU A 12 -17.90 -8.63 15.21
C LEU A 12 -18.18 -8.71 16.72
N PRO A 13 -18.85 -9.78 17.20
CA PRO A 13 -19.07 -9.96 18.63
C PRO A 13 -17.74 -10.24 19.34
N LEU A 14 -17.54 -9.59 20.50
CA LEU A 14 -16.40 -9.85 21.38
C LEU A 14 -16.86 -10.62 22.62
N GLU A 15 -16.07 -11.60 23.03
CA GLU A 15 -16.22 -12.21 24.35
C GLU A 15 -15.58 -11.31 25.42
N LEU A 16 -16.08 -11.39 26.67
CA LEU A 16 -15.54 -10.59 27.78
C LEU A 16 -14.06 -10.91 28.07
N PHE A 17 -13.67 -12.18 27.92
CA PHE A 17 -12.30 -12.65 28.05
C PHE A 17 -12.13 -13.91 27.20
N SER A 18 -10.97 -14.05 26.57
CA SER A 18 -10.64 -15.27 25.83
C SER A 18 -10.14 -16.36 26.77
N THR A 19 -10.58 -17.59 26.53
CA THR A 19 -10.04 -18.79 27.17
C THR A 19 -9.36 -19.67 26.12
N PRO A 20 -8.56 -20.68 26.50
CA PRO A 20 -8.11 -21.69 25.54
C PRO A 20 -9.24 -22.35 24.74
N LEU A 21 -10.48 -22.38 25.27
CA LEU A 21 -11.67 -22.89 24.57
C LEU A 21 -12.28 -21.87 23.59
N SER A 22 -11.99 -20.57 23.78
CA SER A 22 -12.44 -19.49 22.88
C SER A 22 -11.63 -19.46 21.57
N VAL A 23 -10.46 -20.12 21.54
CA VAL A 23 -9.65 -20.29 20.33
C VAL A 23 -10.07 -21.63 19.70
N PRO A 24 -10.60 -21.65 18.46
CA PRO A 24 -10.99 -22.89 17.81
C PRO A 24 -9.82 -23.89 17.76
N ASP A 25 -10.07 -25.16 18.09
CA ASP A 25 -9.09 -26.27 18.04
C ASP A 25 -8.46 -26.43 16.64
N HIS A 26 -9.10 -25.89 15.62
CA HIS A 26 -8.55 -25.77 14.28
C HIS A 26 -7.50 -24.66 14.25
N HIS A 27 -6.28 -24.98 14.68
CA HIS A 27 -5.04 -24.26 14.35
C HIS A 27 -4.73 -24.23 12.84
N HIS A 28 -5.74 -24.42 11.98
CA HIS A 28 -5.63 -24.38 10.54
C HIS A 28 -5.17 -22.99 10.16
N GLY A 29 -3.86 -22.89 9.98
CA GLY A 29 -3.22 -21.73 9.39
C GLY A 29 -2.44 -20.81 10.32
N LEU A 30 -2.28 -21.09 11.62
CA LEU A 30 -1.29 -20.33 12.39
C LEU A 30 0.12 -20.59 11.86
N GLY A 31 0.55 -21.86 11.84
CA GLY A 31 1.87 -22.25 11.32
C GLY A 31 3.05 -21.55 11.99
N GLU A 32 4.23 -21.67 11.38
CA GLU A 32 5.44 -20.97 11.78
C GLU A 32 5.62 -19.68 10.95
N PRO A 33 6.26 -18.62 11.49
CA PRO A 33 6.60 -17.45 10.70
C PRO A 33 7.43 -17.82 9.46
N GLY A 34 7.08 -17.28 8.30
CA GLY A 34 7.71 -17.59 7.02
C GLY A 34 7.28 -18.92 6.38
N ALA A 35 6.36 -19.66 7.01
CA ALA A 35 5.78 -20.87 6.44
C ALA A 35 4.30 -20.65 6.09
N ALA A 36 3.83 -21.33 5.05
CA ALA A 36 2.42 -21.32 4.66
C ALA A 36 1.51 -21.78 5.82
N PRO A 37 0.33 -21.16 6.01
CA PRO A 37 -0.30 -20.12 5.17
C PRO A 37 0.03 -18.69 5.66
N TYR A 38 1.20 -18.50 6.26
CA TYR A 38 1.82 -17.21 6.57
C TYR A 38 1.05 -16.34 7.58
N ALA A 39 0.17 -16.88 8.42
CA ALA A 39 -0.55 -16.08 9.42
C ALA A 39 0.40 -15.27 10.30
N ARG A 40 1.52 -15.87 10.73
CA ARG A 40 2.54 -15.22 11.60
C ARG A 40 3.57 -14.36 10.86
N GLY A 41 3.32 -14.09 9.58
CA GLY A 41 4.18 -13.28 8.71
C GLY A 41 4.87 -14.10 7.62
N ILE A 42 5.23 -13.42 6.53
CA ILE A 42 5.80 -14.01 5.31
C ILE A 42 7.32 -14.31 5.41
N HIS A 43 7.98 -13.85 6.48
CA HIS A 43 9.39 -14.08 6.71
C HIS A 43 9.59 -14.66 8.10
N ARG A 44 10.52 -15.61 8.23
CA ARG A 44 10.81 -16.26 9.51
C ARG A 44 11.28 -15.27 10.57
N THR A 45 12.07 -14.28 10.18
CA THR A 45 12.71 -13.31 11.08
C THR A 45 11.93 -11.99 11.18
N MET A 46 11.00 -11.71 10.25
CA MET A 46 10.30 -10.42 10.13
C MET A 46 11.21 -9.23 10.53
N TYR A 47 10.81 -8.45 11.53
CA TYR A 47 11.48 -7.22 11.93
C TYR A 47 12.71 -7.42 12.80
N THR A 48 12.97 -8.62 13.30
CA THR A 48 14.19 -8.92 14.06
C THR A 48 15.45 -8.83 13.20
N GLN A 49 15.29 -9.00 11.87
CA GLN A 49 16.38 -8.84 10.91
C GLN A 49 16.23 -7.57 10.06
N ARG A 50 15.01 -7.25 9.61
CA ARG A 50 14.75 -6.06 8.78
C ARG A 50 13.41 -5.43 9.15
N ARG A 51 13.47 -4.23 9.74
CA ARG A 51 12.28 -3.41 10.01
C ARG A 51 11.48 -3.14 8.73
N TRP A 52 10.19 -2.85 8.87
CA TRP A 52 9.34 -2.45 7.74
C TRP A 52 9.90 -1.19 7.06
N THR A 53 9.51 -0.98 5.81
CA THR A 53 9.89 0.25 5.10
C THR A 53 9.04 1.41 5.60
N MET A 54 9.66 2.37 6.29
CA MET A 54 9.01 3.64 6.65
C MET A 54 8.85 4.47 5.36
N ARG A 55 7.63 4.54 4.83
CA ARG A 55 7.35 5.15 3.53
C ARG A 55 6.35 6.29 3.70
N GLN A 56 6.87 7.50 3.90
CA GLN A 56 6.02 8.69 3.94
C GLN A 56 5.67 9.14 2.53
N TYR A 57 4.40 9.55 2.36
CA TYR A 57 3.93 10.20 1.14
C TYR A 57 4.61 11.55 1.00
N ALA A 58 5.16 11.80 -0.18
CA ALA A 58 5.69 13.09 -0.58
C ALA A 58 5.23 13.37 -2.02
N GLY A 59 5.09 14.64 -2.37
CA GLY A 59 4.50 15.06 -3.63
C GLY A 59 3.41 16.07 -3.38
N PHE A 60 3.73 17.33 -3.58
CA PHE A 60 2.79 18.43 -3.73
C PHE A 60 3.53 19.56 -4.44
N SER A 61 2.79 20.45 -5.12
CA SER A 61 3.35 21.51 -5.94
C SER A 61 4.08 20.98 -7.19
N SER A 62 5.23 21.57 -7.56
CA SER A 62 5.97 21.24 -8.78
C SER A 62 6.85 19.99 -8.64
N ALA A 63 7.31 19.48 -9.78
CA ALA A 63 8.27 18.38 -9.83
C ALA A 63 9.60 18.74 -9.15
N ALA A 64 10.15 19.95 -9.40
CA ALA A 64 11.32 20.47 -8.67
C ALA A 64 11.14 20.50 -7.14
N ALA A 65 10.01 21.04 -6.64
CA ALA A 65 9.76 21.11 -5.20
C ALA A 65 9.62 19.72 -4.57
N THR A 66 8.97 18.80 -5.29
CA THR A 66 8.85 17.40 -4.86
C THR A 66 10.21 16.68 -4.88
N ASN A 67 11.06 16.94 -5.88
CA ASN A 67 12.41 16.40 -5.94
C ASN A 67 13.28 16.86 -4.76
N GLU A 68 13.26 18.15 -4.43
CA GLU A 68 13.98 18.69 -3.27
C GLU A 68 13.53 17.96 -1.98
N ARG A 69 12.22 17.73 -1.84
CA ARG A 69 11.67 16.97 -0.72
C ARG A 69 12.13 15.50 -0.73
N PHE A 70 12.20 14.85 -1.88
CA PHE A 70 12.71 13.48 -1.99
C PHE A 70 14.16 13.39 -1.53
N ARG A 71 15.04 14.28 -2.02
CA ARG A 71 16.45 14.30 -1.60
C ARG A 71 16.59 14.53 -0.10
N LEU A 72 15.83 15.48 0.46
CA LEU A 72 15.79 15.72 1.91
C LEU A 72 15.35 14.49 2.72
N LEU A 73 14.34 13.75 2.26
CA LEU A 73 13.85 12.56 2.94
C LEU A 73 14.86 11.41 2.88
N LEU A 74 15.52 11.22 1.73
CA LEU A 74 16.60 10.23 1.57
C LEU A 74 17.77 10.55 2.51
N ASP A 75 18.19 11.81 2.58
CA ASP A 75 19.25 12.27 3.49
C ASP A 75 18.90 12.04 4.98
N ARG A 76 17.61 12.10 5.32
CA ARG A 76 17.08 11.82 6.67
C ARG A 76 16.85 10.32 6.94
N GLY A 77 17.33 9.44 6.06
CA GLY A 77 17.32 7.99 6.26
C GLY A 77 16.09 7.25 5.74
N GLN A 78 15.21 7.93 4.98
CA GLN A 78 14.13 7.25 4.26
C GLN A 78 14.73 6.34 3.17
N LYS A 79 14.28 5.08 3.12
CA LYS A 79 14.86 4.06 2.20
C LYS A 79 14.04 3.83 0.92
N GLY A 80 12.92 4.52 0.76
CA GLY A 80 12.06 4.42 -0.41
C GLY A 80 11.16 5.63 -0.55
N LEU A 81 10.92 6.06 -1.79
CA LEU A 81 10.12 7.24 -2.12
C LEU A 81 8.68 6.87 -2.38
N SER A 82 7.74 7.76 -2.06
CA SER A 82 6.34 7.60 -2.44
C SER A 82 5.89 8.88 -3.11
N VAL A 83 5.39 8.76 -4.34
CA VAL A 83 4.95 9.87 -5.18
C VAL A 83 3.43 9.93 -5.16
N ALA A 84 2.90 11.06 -4.73
CA ALA A 84 1.49 11.43 -4.91
C ALA A 84 1.37 12.38 -6.10
N PHE A 85 0.43 12.12 -7.00
CA PHE A 85 0.17 12.95 -8.19
C PHE A 85 -1.05 13.83 -7.98
N ASP A 86 -1.10 14.99 -8.64
CA ASP A 86 -2.27 15.85 -8.59
C ASP A 86 -3.50 15.21 -9.28
N LEU A 87 -4.67 15.82 -9.11
CA LEU A 87 -5.90 15.27 -9.70
C LEU A 87 -5.87 15.25 -11.24
N PRO A 88 -5.38 16.30 -11.94
CA PRO A 88 -5.21 16.27 -13.39
C PRO A 88 -4.40 15.07 -13.88
N THR A 89 -3.21 14.85 -13.32
CA THR A 89 -2.34 13.73 -13.69
C THR A 89 -3.05 12.40 -13.44
N GLN A 90 -3.79 12.26 -12.33
CA GLN A 90 -4.55 11.04 -12.01
C GLN A 90 -5.71 10.77 -12.98
N LEU A 91 -6.29 11.81 -13.58
CA LEU A 91 -7.35 11.74 -14.58
C LEU A 91 -6.82 11.74 -16.01
N GLY A 92 -5.50 11.70 -16.21
CA GLY A 92 -4.88 11.71 -17.53
C GLY A 92 -5.09 13.00 -18.30
N LEU A 93 -5.21 14.12 -17.59
CA LEU A 93 -5.35 15.47 -18.14
C LEU A 93 -4.01 16.22 -18.05
N ASP A 94 -3.70 16.98 -19.08
CA ASP A 94 -2.58 17.92 -19.05
C ASP A 94 -2.88 19.11 -18.12
N ALA A 95 -1.83 19.77 -17.65
CA ALA A 95 -1.96 20.89 -16.71
C ALA A 95 -2.71 22.10 -17.31
N ASP A 96 -2.73 22.24 -18.65
CA ASP A 96 -3.45 23.29 -19.37
C ASP A 96 -4.86 22.89 -19.85
N ASP A 97 -5.30 21.65 -19.56
CA ASP A 97 -6.69 21.26 -19.82
C ASP A 97 -7.66 22.15 -19.01
N PRO A 98 -8.78 22.62 -19.61
CA PRO A 98 -9.75 23.45 -18.90
C PRO A 98 -10.29 22.84 -17.60
N LEU A 99 -10.37 21.51 -17.50
CA LEU A 99 -10.82 20.79 -16.30
C LEU A 99 -9.75 20.72 -15.20
N SER A 100 -8.49 21.01 -15.53
CA SER A 100 -7.37 21.02 -14.59
C SER A 100 -7.31 22.30 -13.74
N MET A 101 -8.07 23.34 -14.11
CA MET A 101 -8.04 24.64 -13.46
C MET A 101 -8.31 24.54 -11.95
N GLY A 102 -7.35 24.98 -11.14
CA GLY A 102 -7.43 24.98 -9.67
C GLY A 102 -6.98 23.69 -8.99
N GLU A 103 -6.67 22.64 -9.76
CA GLU A 103 -6.26 21.33 -9.22
C GLU A 103 -4.80 20.97 -9.52
N VAL A 104 -4.16 21.68 -10.45
CA VAL A 104 -2.73 21.52 -10.80
C VAL A 104 -1.84 21.68 -9.57
N GLY A 105 -1.06 20.65 -9.24
CA GLY A 105 -0.11 20.66 -8.13
C GLY A 105 -0.72 20.72 -6.73
N ARG A 106 -2.05 20.65 -6.59
CA ARG A 106 -2.75 20.95 -5.32
C ARG A 106 -2.63 19.85 -4.29
N VAL A 107 -2.81 18.60 -4.71
CA VAL A 107 -2.85 17.41 -3.84
C VAL A 107 -1.73 16.41 -4.15
N GLY A 108 -0.82 16.78 -5.03
CA GLY A 108 0.24 15.95 -5.54
C GLY A 108 1.13 16.72 -6.51
N VAL A 109 2.18 16.07 -7.02
CA VAL A 109 3.00 16.63 -8.10
C VAL A 109 2.22 16.60 -9.42
N SER A 110 2.35 17.67 -10.21
CA SER A 110 1.83 17.70 -11.58
C SER A 110 2.83 17.12 -12.56
N ILE A 111 2.41 16.15 -13.39
CA ILE A 111 3.24 15.53 -14.43
C ILE A 111 2.41 15.47 -15.72
N SER A 112 2.72 16.32 -16.69
CA SER A 112 2.08 16.31 -18.02
C SER A 112 3.02 15.76 -19.10
N THR A 113 4.33 15.83 -18.87
CA THR A 113 5.35 15.48 -19.86
C THR A 113 6.47 14.63 -19.26
N LEU A 114 7.30 14.08 -20.14
CA LEU A 114 8.54 13.41 -19.73
C LEU A 114 9.52 14.38 -19.03
N ASP A 115 9.51 15.67 -19.40
CA ASP A 115 10.36 16.68 -18.76
C ASP A 115 10.01 16.88 -17.28
N ASP A 116 8.73 16.82 -16.93
CA ASP A 116 8.31 16.88 -15.52
C ASP A 116 8.80 15.66 -14.74
N MET A 117 8.75 14.47 -15.35
CA MET A 117 9.29 13.25 -14.73
C MET A 117 10.82 13.31 -14.59
N ARG A 118 11.53 13.91 -15.55
CA ARG A 118 12.98 14.16 -15.46
C ARG A 118 13.30 15.06 -14.28
N GLU A 119 12.57 16.16 -14.11
CA GLU A 119 12.76 17.08 -12.99
C GLU A 119 12.44 16.38 -11.65
N LEU A 120 11.35 15.62 -11.59
CA LEU A 120 10.93 14.89 -10.39
C LEU A 120 12.01 13.90 -9.91
N LEU A 121 12.65 13.19 -10.83
CA LEU A 121 13.61 12.11 -10.52
C LEU A 121 15.07 12.55 -10.67
N GLN A 122 15.34 13.84 -10.87
CA GLN A 122 16.68 14.37 -11.02
C GLN A 122 17.55 14.00 -9.82
N GLU A 123 18.75 13.46 -10.09
CA GLU A 123 19.74 13.04 -9.07
C GLU A 123 19.27 11.95 -8.09
N ILE A 124 18.13 11.29 -8.34
CA ILE A 124 17.68 10.17 -7.52
C ILE A 124 18.34 8.87 -8.02
N PRO A 125 19.05 8.09 -7.19
CA PRO A 125 19.68 6.85 -7.64
C PRO A 125 18.65 5.71 -7.79
N LEU A 126 18.02 5.61 -8.97
CA LEU A 126 16.88 4.72 -9.26
C LEU A 126 17.23 3.21 -9.24
N ASP A 127 18.52 2.86 -9.22
CA ASP A 127 19.04 1.50 -9.03
C ASP A 127 19.10 1.07 -7.54
N ARG A 128 19.02 2.04 -6.63
CA ARG A 128 19.19 1.83 -5.18
C ARG A 128 17.95 2.18 -4.37
N VAL A 129 17.15 3.12 -4.86
CA VAL A 129 15.96 3.63 -4.18
C VAL A 129 14.71 3.01 -4.78
N SER A 130 13.85 2.46 -3.92
CA SER A 130 12.55 1.95 -4.36
C SER A 130 11.51 3.05 -4.39
N THR A 131 10.91 3.30 -5.55
CA THR A 131 9.88 4.34 -5.74
C THR A 131 8.49 3.73 -5.85
N SER A 132 7.55 4.22 -5.04
CA SER A 132 6.13 3.88 -5.11
C SER A 132 5.37 5.03 -5.77
N MET A 133 4.58 4.75 -6.79
CA MET A 133 3.76 5.74 -7.50
C MET A 133 2.28 5.45 -7.24
N THR A 134 1.61 6.34 -6.52
CA THR A 134 0.16 6.23 -6.24
C THR A 134 -0.64 6.74 -7.44
N ILE A 135 -0.63 5.93 -8.50
CA ILE A 135 -1.25 6.23 -9.79
C ILE A 135 -2.00 4.99 -10.31
N ASN A 136 -3.14 5.20 -10.97
CA ASN A 136 -4.06 4.12 -11.36
C ASN A 136 -4.39 4.17 -12.86
N ALA A 137 -5.42 4.92 -13.27
CA ALA A 137 -5.87 4.91 -14.67
C ALA A 137 -4.76 5.23 -15.71
N PRO A 138 -3.86 6.22 -15.48
CA PRO A 138 -2.75 6.48 -16.39
C PRO A 138 -1.45 5.78 -15.96
N ALA A 139 -1.49 4.79 -15.07
CA ALA A 139 -0.30 4.15 -14.51
C ALA A 139 0.66 3.59 -15.57
N ILE A 140 0.13 3.09 -16.70
CA ILE A 140 0.95 2.60 -17.81
C ILE A 140 1.83 3.70 -18.40
N VAL A 141 1.31 4.93 -18.51
CA VAL A 141 2.02 6.09 -19.07
C VAL A 141 3.09 6.56 -18.09
N LEU A 142 2.73 6.70 -16.81
CA LEU A 142 3.68 7.17 -15.78
C LEU A 142 4.79 6.13 -15.53
N LEU A 143 4.49 4.83 -15.62
CA LEU A 143 5.52 3.79 -15.59
C LEU A 143 6.45 3.88 -16.79
N ALA A 144 5.92 4.10 -18.00
CA ALA A 144 6.74 4.28 -19.20
C ALA A 144 7.67 5.50 -19.05
N MET A 145 7.15 6.64 -18.58
CA MET A 145 7.97 7.83 -18.30
C MET A 145 9.08 7.53 -17.28
N TYR A 146 8.75 6.82 -16.19
CA TYR A 146 9.72 6.43 -15.17
C TYR A 146 10.85 5.57 -15.76
N ILE A 147 10.50 4.58 -16.58
CA ILE A 147 11.49 3.70 -17.23
C ILE A 147 12.42 4.51 -18.13
N VAL A 148 11.88 5.40 -18.97
CA VAL A 148 12.67 6.25 -19.87
C VAL A 148 13.64 7.14 -19.07
N VAL A 149 13.18 7.77 -17.98
CA VAL A 149 14.07 8.58 -17.14
C VAL A 149 15.16 7.73 -16.47
N ALA A 150 14.85 6.50 -16.05
CA ALA A 150 15.86 5.60 -15.52
C ALA A 150 16.93 5.25 -16.56
N GLU A 151 16.53 4.95 -17.79
CA GLU A 151 17.44 4.66 -18.90
C GLU A 151 18.32 5.87 -19.26
N GLU A 152 17.76 7.08 -19.27
CA GLU A 152 18.50 8.34 -19.47
C GLU A 152 19.54 8.58 -18.38
N GLN A 153 19.27 8.14 -17.14
CA GLN A 153 20.23 8.17 -16.03
C GLN A 153 21.24 7.00 -16.07
N GLY A 154 21.20 6.15 -17.09
CA GLY A 154 22.09 5.00 -17.24
C GLY A 154 21.71 3.80 -16.37
N VAL A 155 20.47 3.75 -15.86
CA VAL A 155 19.94 2.63 -15.06
C VAL A 155 19.06 1.75 -15.96
N SER A 156 19.44 0.48 -16.11
CA SER A 156 18.62 -0.50 -16.84
C SER A 156 17.26 -0.71 -16.16
N SER A 157 16.21 -0.90 -16.97
CA SER A 157 14.87 -1.31 -16.52
C SER A 157 14.86 -2.57 -15.65
N GLU A 158 15.84 -3.47 -15.82
CA GLU A 158 15.97 -4.66 -14.97
C GLU A 158 16.46 -4.34 -13.53
N ALA A 159 17.10 -3.19 -13.35
CA ALA A 159 17.67 -2.76 -12.08
C ALA A 159 16.69 -1.94 -11.24
N ILE A 160 15.72 -1.25 -11.86
CA ILE A 160 14.77 -0.41 -11.12
C ILE A 160 13.84 -1.23 -10.24
N SER A 161 13.52 -0.70 -9.06
CA SER A 161 12.59 -1.32 -8.13
C SER A 161 11.55 -0.32 -7.66
N GLY A 162 10.32 -0.77 -7.52
CA GLY A 162 9.23 0.14 -7.22
C GLY A 162 7.87 -0.53 -7.23
N THR A 163 6.84 0.30 -7.13
CA THR A 163 5.45 -0.11 -7.17
C THR A 163 4.64 0.94 -7.92
N ILE A 164 3.75 0.53 -8.80
CA ILE A 164 2.61 1.38 -9.22
C ILE A 164 1.34 0.85 -8.53
N GLN A 165 0.44 1.74 -8.13
CA GLN A 165 -0.79 1.31 -7.46
C GLN A 165 -1.66 0.48 -8.41
N ASN A 166 -1.95 1.00 -9.62
CA ASN A 166 -2.48 0.23 -10.76
C ASN A 166 -3.69 -0.66 -10.44
N ASP A 167 -4.52 -0.26 -9.48
CA ASP A 167 -5.73 -0.99 -9.08
C ASP A 167 -6.93 -0.18 -9.56
N ILE A 168 -7.48 -0.53 -10.72
CA ILE A 168 -8.61 0.19 -11.31
C ILE A 168 -9.95 -0.21 -10.69
N LEU A 169 -10.14 -1.46 -10.25
CA LEU A 169 -11.40 -1.93 -9.69
C LEU A 169 -11.82 -1.11 -8.46
N LYS A 170 -10.87 -0.79 -7.57
CA LYS A 170 -11.13 0.09 -6.43
C LYS A 170 -11.40 1.56 -6.80
N GLU A 171 -11.00 2.00 -8.01
CA GLU A 171 -11.41 3.32 -8.51
C GLU A 171 -12.92 3.38 -8.72
N TYR A 172 -13.51 2.35 -9.32
CA TYR A 172 -14.96 2.31 -9.52
C TYR A 172 -15.73 2.10 -8.22
N ILE A 173 -15.13 1.41 -7.24
CA ILE A 173 -15.80 1.10 -5.95
C ILE A 173 -15.76 2.30 -4.99
N ALA A 174 -14.61 2.98 -4.85
CA ALA A 174 -14.38 3.88 -3.71
C ALA A 174 -13.68 5.20 -4.05
N ARG A 175 -12.77 5.24 -5.03
CA ARG A 175 -11.83 6.38 -5.18
C ARG A 175 -12.18 7.35 -6.31
N GLY A 176 -12.76 6.87 -7.40
CA GLY A 176 -13.37 7.69 -8.45
C GLY A 176 -12.43 8.29 -9.51
N THR A 177 -11.14 7.94 -9.56
CA THR A 177 -10.21 8.48 -10.58
C THR A 177 -9.99 7.50 -11.74
N TYR A 178 -11.07 7.00 -12.32
CA TYR A 178 -11.03 6.17 -13.54
C TYR A 178 -11.20 7.03 -14.80
N ILE A 179 -10.62 6.58 -15.92
CA ILE A 179 -10.70 7.26 -17.23
C ILE A 179 -11.56 6.46 -18.21
N PHE A 180 -11.25 5.17 -18.37
CA PHE A 180 -11.91 4.30 -19.34
C PHE A 180 -13.01 3.45 -18.66
N PRO A 181 -13.88 2.78 -19.45
CA PRO A 181 -14.74 1.72 -18.92
C PRO A 181 -13.93 0.55 -18.30
N PRO A 182 -14.57 -0.33 -17.51
CA PRO A 182 -13.88 -1.40 -16.80
C PRO A 182 -13.05 -2.32 -17.70
N GLU A 183 -13.62 -2.86 -18.79
CA GLU A 183 -12.95 -3.81 -19.68
C GLU A 183 -11.62 -3.30 -20.28
N PRO A 184 -11.56 -2.13 -20.96
CA PRO A 184 -10.30 -1.62 -21.48
C PRO A 184 -9.32 -1.23 -20.36
N SER A 185 -9.79 -0.85 -19.18
CA SER A 185 -8.91 -0.57 -18.05
C SER A 185 -8.25 -1.85 -17.52
N MET A 186 -9.02 -2.93 -17.36
CA MET A 186 -8.49 -4.25 -16.97
C MET A 186 -7.45 -4.76 -17.98
N ARG A 187 -7.70 -4.54 -19.29
CA ARG A 187 -6.72 -4.85 -20.34
C ARG A 187 -5.37 -4.17 -20.11
N LEU A 188 -5.36 -2.89 -19.72
CA LEU A 188 -4.13 -2.13 -19.43
C LEU A 188 -3.38 -2.68 -18.21
N ILE A 189 -4.10 -3.18 -17.20
CA ILE A 189 -3.47 -3.85 -16.04
C ILE A 189 -2.72 -5.10 -16.51
N SER A 190 -3.36 -5.93 -17.33
CA SER A 190 -2.73 -7.14 -17.87
C SER A 190 -1.57 -6.83 -18.83
N ASP A 191 -1.62 -5.76 -19.62
CA ASP A 191 -0.49 -5.28 -20.43
C ASP A 191 0.74 -4.99 -19.55
N ILE A 192 0.53 -4.32 -18.41
CA ILE A 192 1.60 -4.00 -17.45
C ILE A 192 2.18 -5.29 -16.85
N PHE A 193 1.35 -6.26 -16.49
CA PHE A 193 1.81 -7.54 -15.93
C PHE A 193 2.72 -8.26 -16.92
N GLU A 194 2.27 -8.39 -18.17
CA GLU A 194 3.02 -9.01 -19.26
C GLU A 194 4.35 -8.30 -19.53
N HIS A 195 4.34 -6.97 -19.64
CA HIS A 195 5.53 -6.17 -19.91
C HIS A 195 6.55 -6.27 -18.77
N CYS A 196 6.12 -6.09 -17.52
CA CYS A 196 7.03 -6.08 -16.37
C CYS A 196 7.60 -7.46 -16.06
N ALA A 197 6.85 -8.55 -16.33
CA ALA A 197 7.35 -9.91 -16.14
C ALA A 197 8.62 -10.19 -16.95
N SER A 198 8.77 -9.55 -18.10
CA SER A 198 9.89 -9.75 -19.03
C SER A 198 10.94 -8.63 -19.00
N HIS A 199 10.54 -7.37 -18.79
CA HIS A 199 11.44 -6.21 -18.98
C HIS A 199 11.74 -5.45 -17.68
N VAL A 200 10.87 -5.55 -16.66
CA VAL A 200 11.02 -4.81 -15.39
C VAL A 200 10.81 -5.75 -14.20
N PRO A 201 11.57 -6.87 -14.12
CA PRO A 201 11.27 -8.01 -13.25
C PRO A 201 11.32 -7.71 -11.76
N ARG A 202 11.80 -6.53 -11.34
CA ARG A 202 11.87 -6.09 -9.93
C ARG A 202 10.73 -5.16 -9.53
N TRP A 203 9.85 -4.78 -10.46
CA TRP A 203 8.72 -3.90 -10.22
C TRP A 203 7.52 -4.65 -9.63
N ASN A 204 6.88 -4.09 -8.61
CA ASN A 204 5.57 -4.56 -8.15
C ASN A 204 4.50 -3.91 -9.05
N THR A 205 3.86 -4.72 -9.87
CA THR A 205 3.01 -4.27 -10.98
C THR A 205 1.64 -3.74 -10.54
N ILE A 206 1.26 -4.00 -9.30
CA ILE A 206 0.00 -3.56 -8.70
C ILE A 206 0.13 -3.53 -7.18
N SER A 207 -0.63 -2.63 -6.57
CA SER A 207 -0.90 -2.59 -5.14
C SER A 207 -2.40 -2.67 -4.91
N ILE A 208 -2.90 -3.89 -4.72
CA ILE A 208 -4.33 -4.21 -4.64
C ILE A 208 -4.88 -3.68 -3.31
N SER A 209 -5.78 -2.72 -3.39
CA SER A 209 -5.97 -1.70 -2.34
C SER A 209 -7.33 -1.81 -1.64
N GLY A 210 -7.28 -2.21 -0.37
CA GLY A 210 -8.38 -2.07 0.58
C GLY A 210 -8.45 -0.71 1.27
N TYR A 211 -7.33 0.04 1.31
CA TYR A 211 -7.26 1.33 2.02
C TYR A 211 -8.42 2.27 1.69
N HIS A 212 -8.60 2.57 0.40
CA HIS A 212 -9.63 3.50 -0.09
C HIS A 212 -11.05 2.99 0.16
N ILE A 213 -11.25 1.67 0.06
CA ILE A 213 -12.53 1.02 0.34
C ILE A 213 -12.88 1.21 1.82
N ARG A 214 -11.89 1.10 2.72
CA ARG A 214 -12.09 1.34 4.15
C ARG A 214 -12.32 2.81 4.47
N GLU A 215 -11.55 3.72 3.88
CA GLU A 215 -11.76 5.16 4.02
C GLU A 215 -13.14 5.61 3.50
N ALA A 216 -13.70 4.91 2.51
CA ALA A 216 -15.07 5.14 2.02
C ALA A 216 -16.17 4.59 2.94
N GLY A 217 -15.82 3.97 4.07
CA GLY A 217 -16.76 3.58 5.13
C GLY A 217 -17.07 2.09 5.23
N SER A 218 -16.26 1.22 4.62
CA SER A 218 -16.43 -0.23 4.77
C SER A 218 -16.05 -0.73 6.18
N THR A 219 -16.46 -1.94 6.55
CA THR A 219 -15.94 -2.65 7.73
C THR A 219 -14.63 -3.37 7.43
N ALA A 220 -13.91 -3.84 8.45
CA ALA A 220 -12.68 -4.64 8.28
C ALA A 220 -12.91 -5.89 7.42
N ALA A 221 -14.04 -6.57 7.62
CA ALA A 221 -14.42 -7.73 6.83
C ALA A 221 -14.70 -7.35 5.36
N GLN A 222 -15.44 -6.26 5.12
CA GLN A 222 -15.73 -5.79 3.77
C GLN A 222 -14.48 -5.33 3.02
N GLU A 223 -13.60 -4.56 3.67
CA GLU A 223 -12.29 -4.19 3.13
C GLU A 223 -11.56 -5.43 2.64
N LEU A 224 -11.44 -6.46 3.50
CA LEU A 224 -10.71 -7.67 3.15
C LEU A 224 -11.38 -8.43 2.00
N SER A 225 -12.69 -8.65 2.08
CA SER A 225 -13.44 -9.39 1.07
C SER A 225 -13.38 -8.74 -0.30
N PHE A 226 -13.61 -7.43 -0.40
CA PHE A 226 -13.58 -6.72 -1.68
C PHE A 226 -12.17 -6.65 -2.26
N THR A 227 -11.15 -6.46 -1.41
CA THR A 227 -9.75 -6.43 -1.86
C THR A 227 -9.31 -7.77 -2.43
N LEU A 228 -9.61 -8.88 -1.73
CA LEU A 228 -9.25 -10.22 -2.22
C LEU A 228 -10.08 -10.62 -3.45
N ALA A 229 -11.34 -10.20 -3.55
CA ALA A 229 -12.14 -10.41 -4.75
C ALA A 229 -11.54 -9.69 -5.97
N ASN A 230 -11.13 -8.42 -5.81
CA ASN A 230 -10.41 -7.69 -6.86
C ASN A 230 -9.10 -8.41 -7.24
N ALA A 231 -8.34 -8.88 -6.24
CA ALA A 231 -7.10 -9.62 -6.47
C ALA A 231 -7.31 -10.86 -7.34
N LEU A 232 -8.34 -11.66 -7.04
CA LEU A 232 -8.69 -12.84 -7.82
C LEU A 232 -9.07 -12.47 -9.25
N GLN A 233 -9.84 -11.40 -9.45
CA GLN A 233 -10.19 -10.95 -10.80
C GLN A 233 -8.95 -10.55 -11.61
N TYR A 234 -7.97 -9.87 -11.01
CA TYR A 234 -6.71 -9.54 -11.68
C TYR A 234 -5.90 -10.79 -12.06
N VAL A 235 -5.88 -11.81 -11.19
CA VAL A 235 -5.22 -13.08 -11.48
C VAL A 235 -5.94 -13.83 -12.60
N ASP A 236 -7.27 -13.90 -12.55
CA ASP A 236 -8.10 -14.54 -13.58
C ASP A 236 -7.87 -13.91 -14.96
N ASP A 237 -7.88 -12.58 -15.05
CA ASP A 237 -7.67 -11.85 -16.32
C ASP A 237 -6.26 -12.05 -16.88
N ALA A 238 -5.24 -12.08 -16.02
CA ALA A 238 -3.86 -12.34 -16.42
C ALA A 238 -3.68 -13.78 -16.95
N ILE A 239 -4.27 -14.78 -16.28
CA ILE A 239 -4.25 -16.18 -16.72
C ILE A 239 -5.05 -16.36 -18.01
N ALA A 240 -6.21 -15.72 -18.14
CA ALA A 240 -7.03 -15.76 -19.35
C ALA A 240 -6.28 -15.22 -20.58
N ARG A 241 -5.32 -14.32 -20.36
CA ARG A 241 -4.40 -13.80 -21.37
C ARG A 241 -3.22 -14.72 -21.68
N GLY A 242 -3.06 -15.81 -20.94
CA GLY A 242 -2.01 -16.81 -21.12
C GLY A 242 -0.76 -16.58 -20.28
N LEU A 243 -0.78 -15.68 -19.29
CA LEU A 243 0.33 -15.53 -18.36
C LEU A 243 0.34 -16.68 -17.36
N ASP A 244 1.52 -17.28 -17.16
CA ASP A 244 1.75 -18.21 -16.07
C ASP A 244 1.61 -17.48 -14.73
N VAL A 245 0.88 -18.07 -13.76
CA VAL A 245 0.64 -17.45 -12.45
C VAL A 245 1.93 -17.09 -11.72
N ASP A 246 2.97 -17.91 -11.84
CA ASP A 246 4.26 -17.69 -11.18
C ASP A 246 5.11 -16.63 -11.89
N ALA A 247 4.74 -16.22 -13.12
CA ALA A 247 5.41 -15.13 -13.83
C ALA A 247 5.05 -13.74 -13.26
N PHE A 248 3.86 -13.57 -12.68
CA PHE A 248 3.39 -12.26 -12.19
C PHE A 248 2.96 -12.25 -10.73
N ALA A 249 2.40 -13.34 -10.19
CA ALA A 249 1.90 -13.38 -8.81
C ALA A 249 2.98 -13.02 -7.76
N PRO A 250 4.26 -13.43 -7.90
CA PRO A 250 5.34 -13.00 -7.00
C PRO A 250 5.64 -11.50 -7.01
N ARG A 251 4.95 -10.70 -7.83
CA ARG A 251 5.03 -9.22 -7.89
C ARG A 251 3.73 -8.52 -7.49
N LEU A 252 2.68 -9.27 -7.18
CA LEU A 252 1.48 -8.70 -6.57
C LEU A 252 1.80 -8.20 -5.16
N SER A 253 1.27 -7.03 -4.84
CA SER A 253 1.32 -6.45 -3.50
C SER A 253 -0.05 -5.92 -3.13
N PHE A 254 -0.27 -5.68 -1.85
CA PHE A 254 -1.55 -5.23 -1.30
C PHE A 254 -1.37 -3.92 -0.54
N PHE A 255 -2.48 -3.21 -0.31
CA PHE A 255 -2.49 -1.98 0.45
C PHE A 255 -3.73 -1.88 1.32
N PHE A 256 -3.55 -1.92 2.63
CA PHE A 256 -4.65 -1.91 3.59
C PHE A 256 -4.65 -0.66 4.49
N ASN A 257 -5.84 -0.34 4.98
CA ASN A 257 -6.04 0.60 6.07
C ASN A 257 -5.65 -0.04 7.40
N CYS A 258 -5.23 0.76 8.38
CA CYS A 258 -5.22 0.37 9.78
C CYS A 258 -6.07 1.34 10.59
N HIS A 259 -7.27 0.88 10.97
CA HIS A 259 -8.25 1.67 11.70
C HIS A 259 -8.03 1.66 13.23
N ASN A 260 -8.88 2.36 13.96
CA ASN A 260 -8.80 2.51 15.42
C ASN A 260 -8.94 1.23 16.26
N ASP A 261 -9.57 0.17 15.74
CA ASP A 261 -9.77 -1.07 16.50
C ASP A 261 -8.51 -1.94 16.45
N PHE A 262 -7.66 -1.78 17.46
CA PHE A 262 -6.32 -2.37 17.50
C PHE A 262 -6.31 -3.89 17.22
N PHE A 263 -7.14 -4.66 17.93
CA PHE A 263 -7.12 -6.12 17.80
C PHE A 263 -7.79 -6.59 16.52
N GLU A 264 -8.88 -5.95 16.09
CA GLU A 264 -9.55 -6.29 14.84
C GLU A 264 -8.61 -6.08 13.64
N GLU A 265 -7.84 -4.99 13.62
CA GLU A 265 -6.91 -4.69 12.54
C GLU A 265 -5.72 -5.67 12.51
N VAL A 266 -5.16 -6.02 13.68
CA VAL A 266 -4.13 -7.09 13.77
C VAL A 266 -4.68 -8.42 13.25
N ALA A 267 -5.90 -8.80 13.66
CA ALA A 267 -6.55 -10.02 13.20
C ALA A 267 -6.81 -10.00 11.69
N LYS A 268 -7.27 -8.86 11.14
CA LYS A 268 -7.51 -8.65 9.70
C LYS A 268 -6.25 -8.92 8.88
N PHE A 269 -5.10 -8.38 9.27
CA PHE A 269 -3.85 -8.58 8.53
C PHE A 269 -3.38 -10.04 8.54
N ARG A 270 -3.55 -10.74 9.66
CA ARG A 270 -3.23 -12.17 9.79
C ARG A 270 -4.17 -13.01 8.94
N ALA A 271 -5.48 -12.76 9.03
CA ALA A 271 -6.50 -13.42 8.23
C ALA A 271 -6.30 -13.20 6.72
N ALA A 272 -5.91 -12.00 6.31
CA ALA A 272 -5.64 -11.68 4.91
C ALA A 272 -4.58 -12.60 4.29
N ARG A 273 -3.49 -12.86 5.00
CA ARG A 273 -2.41 -13.75 4.53
C ARG A 273 -2.89 -15.19 4.35
N VAL A 274 -3.64 -15.70 5.34
CA VAL A 274 -4.19 -17.07 5.28
C VAL A 274 -5.15 -17.21 4.12
N LEU A 275 -6.15 -16.30 4.04
CA LEU A 275 -7.15 -16.34 2.99
C LEU A 275 -6.52 -16.22 1.59
N TRP A 276 -5.55 -15.32 1.41
CA TRP A 276 -4.87 -15.19 0.13
C TRP A 276 -4.10 -16.47 -0.24
N HIS A 277 -3.38 -17.06 0.71
CA HIS A 277 -2.67 -18.31 0.48
C HIS A 277 -3.60 -19.42 0.03
N ASP A 278 -4.71 -19.62 0.76
CA ASP A 278 -5.65 -20.70 0.49
C ASP A 278 -6.35 -20.49 -0.85
N LEU A 279 -6.84 -19.27 -1.12
CA LEU A 279 -7.45 -18.90 -2.40
C LEU A 279 -6.50 -19.11 -3.59
N MET A 280 -5.23 -18.70 -3.46
CA MET A 280 -4.24 -18.88 -4.53
C MET A 280 -3.93 -20.36 -4.77
N THR A 281 -3.80 -21.14 -3.70
CA THR A 281 -3.44 -22.55 -3.77
C THR A 281 -4.58 -23.38 -4.34
N GLU A 282 -5.81 -23.15 -3.89
CA GLU A 282 -7.00 -23.88 -4.33
C GLU A 282 -7.38 -23.58 -5.79
N ARG A 283 -7.23 -22.32 -6.24
CA ARG A 283 -7.69 -21.90 -7.57
C ARG A 283 -6.62 -22.02 -8.65
N TYR A 284 -5.36 -21.77 -8.32
CA TYR A 284 -4.30 -21.61 -9.32
C TYR A 284 -3.10 -22.54 -9.12
N ALA A 285 -3.01 -23.22 -7.97
CA ALA A 285 -1.96 -24.19 -7.65
C ALA A 285 -0.53 -23.73 -8.05
N PRO A 286 -0.08 -22.53 -7.64
CA PRO A 286 1.23 -22.01 -8.03
C PRO A 286 2.36 -22.91 -7.53
N SER A 287 3.43 -23.03 -8.33
CA SER A 287 4.63 -23.80 -7.96
C SER A 287 5.62 -22.97 -7.15
N ASN A 288 5.64 -21.65 -7.37
CA ASN A 288 6.48 -20.72 -6.62
C ASN A 288 5.79 -20.32 -5.30
N PRO A 289 6.39 -20.59 -4.13
CA PRO A 289 5.79 -20.22 -2.84
C PRO A 289 5.51 -18.73 -2.68
N LYS A 290 6.23 -17.86 -3.41
CA LYS A 290 6.03 -16.40 -3.37
C LYS A 290 4.72 -15.96 -4.01
N SER A 291 4.14 -16.75 -4.90
CA SER A 291 2.89 -16.45 -5.59
C SER A 291 1.69 -16.44 -4.65
N SER A 292 1.74 -17.21 -3.56
CA SER A 292 0.72 -17.25 -2.52
C SER A 292 1.07 -16.43 -1.27
N MET A 293 2.16 -15.64 -1.29
CA MET A 293 2.50 -14.73 -0.21
C MET A 293 1.79 -13.39 -0.36
N LEU A 294 1.04 -12.97 0.66
CA LEU A 294 0.47 -11.62 0.72
C LEU A 294 1.47 -10.66 1.36
N ARG A 295 2.08 -9.80 0.53
CA ARG A 295 2.89 -8.65 0.97
C ARG A 295 2.05 -7.40 0.91
N PHE A 296 2.07 -6.57 1.95
CA PHE A 296 1.23 -5.39 1.99
C PHE A 296 1.94 -4.15 2.54
N HIS A 297 1.51 -3.01 1.99
CA HIS A 297 1.64 -1.70 2.58
C HIS A 297 0.46 -1.45 3.52
N THR A 298 0.69 -0.66 4.55
CA THR A 298 -0.35 -0.16 5.44
C THR A 298 -0.29 1.35 5.52
N GLN A 299 -1.45 1.99 5.51
CA GLN A 299 -1.61 3.39 5.89
C GLN A 299 -2.63 3.44 7.01
N VAL A 300 -2.31 4.21 8.05
CA VAL A 300 -3.21 4.45 9.17
C VAL A 300 -4.43 5.27 8.71
N ALA A 301 -5.58 5.12 9.37
CA ALA A 301 -6.85 5.66 8.86
C ALA A 301 -6.92 7.19 8.86
N GLY A 302 -7.04 7.81 7.69
CA GLY A 302 -7.22 9.25 7.53
C GLY A 302 -8.58 9.72 8.03
N VAL A 303 -9.64 8.99 7.67
CA VAL A 303 -11.04 9.23 8.08
C VAL A 303 -11.25 9.27 9.59
N SER A 304 -10.31 8.69 10.35
CA SER A 304 -10.36 8.64 11.81
C SER A 304 -9.80 9.90 12.51
N LEU A 305 -9.11 10.77 11.76
CA LEU A 305 -8.40 11.93 12.31
C LEU A 305 -9.32 13.15 12.40
N THR A 306 -9.13 13.93 13.46
CA THR A 306 -10.03 15.06 13.77
C THR A 306 -9.36 16.40 13.49
N ALA A 307 -10.10 17.32 12.86
CA ALA A 307 -9.68 18.71 12.69
C ALA A 307 -9.64 19.46 14.04
N GLN A 308 -10.55 19.12 14.94
CA GLN A 308 -10.56 19.63 16.31
C GLN A 308 -9.56 18.86 17.17
N GLN A 309 -8.82 19.60 18.00
CA GLN A 309 -7.76 19.05 18.85
C GLN A 309 -6.79 18.11 18.08
N PRO A 310 -6.16 18.61 16.99
CA PRO A 310 -5.40 17.76 16.06
C PRO A 310 -4.23 17.03 16.73
N LEU A 311 -3.68 17.53 17.84
CA LEU A 311 -2.63 16.84 18.59
C LEU A 311 -3.07 15.47 19.13
N ASN A 312 -4.37 15.23 19.36
CA ASN A 312 -4.88 13.91 19.72
C ASN A 312 -4.69 12.88 18.60
N ASN A 313 -4.55 13.32 17.34
CA ASN A 313 -4.26 12.45 16.21
C ASN A 313 -2.89 11.77 16.36
N ILE A 314 -1.94 12.36 17.09
CA ILE A 314 -0.64 11.71 17.37
C ILE A 314 -0.86 10.40 18.12
N ALA A 315 -1.72 10.39 19.15
CA ALA A 315 -2.05 9.19 19.90
C ALA A 315 -2.82 8.17 19.05
N ARG A 316 -3.79 8.62 18.24
CA ARG A 316 -4.54 7.76 17.31
C ARG A 316 -3.61 7.04 16.32
N VAL A 317 -2.78 7.83 15.63
CA VAL A 317 -1.80 7.32 14.66
C VAL A 317 -0.80 6.38 15.31
N THR A 318 -0.39 6.64 16.56
CA THR A 318 0.52 5.73 17.29
C THR A 318 -0.10 4.35 17.52
N ILE A 319 -1.37 4.29 17.95
CA ILE A 319 -2.09 3.03 18.18
C ILE A 319 -2.28 2.27 16.85
N GLN A 320 -2.70 2.98 15.79
CA GLN A 320 -2.87 2.41 14.46
C GLN A 320 -1.55 1.89 13.88
N ALA A 321 -0.46 2.65 14.02
CA ALA A 321 0.87 2.23 13.59
C ALA A 321 1.34 0.98 14.33
N LEU A 322 1.11 0.91 15.65
CA LEU A 322 1.45 -0.26 16.44
C LEU A 322 0.64 -1.49 16.01
N ALA A 323 -0.66 -1.34 15.73
CA ALA A 323 -1.49 -2.42 15.20
C ALA A 323 -0.98 -2.92 13.83
N ALA A 324 -0.59 -2.01 12.93
CA ALA A 324 0.01 -2.38 11.64
C ALA A 324 1.33 -3.16 11.79
N VAL A 325 2.16 -2.78 12.78
CA VAL A 325 3.41 -3.47 13.11
C VAL A 325 3.12 -4.85 13.69
N CYS A 326 2.26 -4.97 14.71
CA CYS A 326 1.88 -6.28 15.27
C CYS A 326 1.20 -7.17 14.21
N GLY A 327 0.51 -6.58 13.24
CA GLY A 327 -0.08 -7.28 12.11
C GLY A 327 0.90 -7.75 11.04
N GLY A 328 2.16 -7.32 11.07
CA GLY A 328 3.22 -7.80 10.18
C GLY A 328 3.28 -7.11 8.80
N THR A 329 3.00 -5.80 8.71
CA THR A 329 3.13 -4.99 7.48
C THR A 329 4.56 -4.92 6.89
N GLN A 330 4.71 -4.85 5.57
CA GLN A 330 6.04 -4.72 4.93
C GLN A 330 6.47 -3.26 4.76
N SER A 331 5.52 -2.34 4.74
CA SER A 331 5.79 -0.90 4.69
C SER A 331 4.65 -0.12 5.29
N LEU A 332 4.95 1.01 5.94
CA LEU A 332 3.96 1.77 6.71
C LEU A 332 4.02 3.25 6.38
N HIS A 333 2.85 3.83 6.14
CA HIS A 333 2.60 5.25 6.13
C HIS A 333 1.88 5.64 7.43
N THR A 334 2.34 6.71 8.03
CA THR A 334 1.75 7.29 9.24
C THR A 334 1.29 8.69 8.89
N ASN A 335 0.01 8.92 9.06
CA ASN A 335 -0.64 10.18 8.79
C ASN A 335 -0.08 11.27 9.71
N SER A 336 -0.11 12.50 9.24
CA SER A 336 0.29 13.65 10.06
C SER A 336 -0.86 14.12 10.94
N TYR A 337 -0.55 14.74 12.08
CA TYR A 337 -1.58 15.14 13.03
C TYR A 337 -2.56 16.21 12.47
N ASP A 338 -2.17 16.91 11.41
CA ASP A 338 -2.90 17.97 10.72
C ASP A 338 -3.64 17.49 9.45
N GLU A 339 -3.70 16.19 9.20
CA GLU A 339 -4.26 15.63 7.95
C GLU A 339 -5.73 15.98 7.69
N ALA A 340 -6.53 16.13 8.74
CA ALA A 340 -7.93 16.55 8.62
C ALA A 340 -8.09 18.03 8.18
N LEU A 341 -7.02 18.82 8.20
CA LEU A 341 -7.02 20.24 7.82
C LEU A 341 -6.40 20.48 6.45
N GLY A 342 -5.40 19.68 6.06
CA GLY A 342 -4.72 19.85 4.79
C GLY A 342 -3.48 18.95 4.66
N LEU A 343 -2.64 19.29 3.70
CA LEU A 343 -1.38 18.59 3.48
C LEU A 343 -0.41 18.78 4.66
N PRO A 344 0.46 17.78 4.92
CA PRO A 344 1.35 17.81 6.07
C PRO A 344 2.39 18.93 5.96
N THR A 345 2.62 19.61 7.08
CA THR A 345 3.79 20.49 7.27
C THR A 345 5.06 19.68 7.51
N GLU A 346 6.24 20.31 7.43
CA GLU A 346 7.49 19.62 7.79
C GLU A 346 7.47 19.12 9.25
N SER A 347 6.93 19.93 10.17
CA SER A 347 6.80 19.56 11.58
C SER A 347 5.90 18.36 11.78
N SER A 348 4.73 18.34 11.15
CA SER A 348 3.77 17.24 11.34
C SER A 348 4.23 15.95 10.66
N ALA A 349 4.83 16.04 9.47
CA ALA A 349 5.47 14.92 8.80
C ALA A 349 6.64 14.33 9.61
N THR A 350 7.41 15.20 10.30
CA THR A 350 8.50 14.75 11.18
C THR A 350 7.96 13.96 12.36
N VAL A 351 6.88 14.43 13.00
CA VAL A 351 6.22 13.69 14.09
C VAL A 351 5.74 12.33 13.60
N ALA A 352 5.07 12.28 12.44
CA ALA A 352 4.61 11.02 11.86
C ALA A 352 5.76 10.02 11.63
N LEU A 353 6.89 10.47 11.07
CA LEU A 353 8.06 9.61 10.88
C LEU A 353 8.64 9.14 12.23
N ARG A 354 8.71 10.04 13.22
CA ARG A 354 9.21 9.71 14.57
C ARG A 354 8.32 8.70 15.28
N THR A 355 7.01 8.71 15.06
CA THR A 355 6.10 7.67 15.57
C THR A 355 6.54 6.28 15.13
N GLN A 356 6.87 6.09 13.85
CA GLN A 356 7.36 4.79 13.37
C GLN A 356 8.72 4.43 13.97
N GLN A 357 9.62 5.40 14.11
CA GLN A 357 10.96 5.17 14.66
C GLN A 357 10.90 4.79 16.14
N ILE A 358 10.07 5.46 16.95
CA ILE A 358 9.86 5.10 18.36
C ILE A 358 9.29 3.69 18.48
N ILE A 359 8.32 3.31 17.65
CA ILE A 359 7.81 1.93 17.65
C ILE A 359 8.94 0.95 17.26
N ALA A 360 9.74 1.26 16.26
CA ALA A 360 10.80 0.38 15.78
C ALA A 360 12.00 0.24 16.73
N GLU A 361 12.35 1.29 17.46
CA GLU A 361 13.61 1.40 18.21
C GLU A 361 13.40 1.31 19.74
N GLU A 362 12.25 1.72 20.26
CA GLU A 362 12.03 1.88 21.71
C GLU A 362 10.93 0.98 22.28
N SER A 363 9.95 0.56 21.47
CA SER A 363 8.76 -0.15 22.00
C SER A 363 8.95 -1.65 22.25
N GLY A 364 9.98 -2.28 21.69
CA GLY A 364 10.16 -3.73 21.70
C GLY A 364 9.24 -4.52 20.75
N ALA A 365 8.25 -3.88 20.12
CA ALA A 365 7.26 -4.54 19.24
C ALA A 365 7.88 -5.20 18.01
N ALA A 366 9.11 -4.84 17.65
CA ALA A 366 9.81 -5.35 16.49
C ALA A 366 10.83 -6.46 16.84
N ASP A 367 10.93 -6.85 18.12
CA ASP A 367 11.95 -7.79 18.63
C ASP A 367 11.42 -9.23 18.73
N VAL A 368 10.10 -9.42 18.62
CA VAL A 368 9.43 -10.72 18.59
C VAL A 368 8.54 -10.80 17.35
N VAL A 369 8.51 -11.97 16.71
CA VAL A 369 7.70 -12.21 15.52
C VAL A 369 6.30 -12.68 15.91
N ASP A 370 5.26 -11.97 15.45
CA ASP A 370 3.84 -12.23 15.77
C ASP A 370 3.61 -12.36 17.29
N PRO A 371 3.86 -11.29 18.07
CA PRO A 371 3.76 -11.28 19.53
C PRO A 371 2.31 -11.33 20.06
#